data_AF-A0A4Y4D413-F1
#
_entry.id   AF-A0A4Y4D413-F1
#
_cell.length_a   1.000
_cell.length_b   1.000
_cell.length_c   1.000
_cell.angle_alpha   90.00
_cell.angle_beta   90.00
_cell.angle_gamma   90.00
#
_symmetry.space_group_name_H-M   'P 1'
#
loop_
_entity.id
_entity.type
_entity.pdbx_description
1 polymer ?
#
loop_
_entity_poly.entity_id
_entity_poly.type
_entity_poly.pdbx_seq_one_letter_code
_entity_poly.pdbx_strand_id
1 'polypeptide(L)' 'MITVNEDLIMSPRFICPHCHSPVDPASLEFASSAQAYYRICPVCDEAVVVALAPGLAVAERAPAAGAQTAQEHAA' A
#
# COMPACT_ATOMS: atom_id res chain seq x y z
N MET A 1 36.90 13.24 -22.41
CA MET A 1 36.04 12.06 -22.59
C MET A 1 35.50 11.70 -21.22
N ILE A 2 34.23 12.01 -20.94
CA ILE A 2 33.54 11.54 -19.74
C ILE A 2 32.85 10.24 -20.18
N THR A 3 33.30 9.13 -19.63
CA THR A 3 32.69 7.82 -19.85
C THR A 3 31.47 7.74 -18.95
N VAL A 4 30.27 7.98 -19.48
CA VAL A 4 29.01 7.73 -18.77
C VAL A 4 28.81 6.22 -18.69
N ASN A 5 29.23 5.63 -17.57
CA ASN A 5 28.93 4.24 -17.23
C ASN A 5 27.49 4.19 -16.69
N GLU A 6 26.52 4.50 -17.55
CA GLU A 6 25.11 4.66 -17.20
C GLU A 6 24.27 3.45 -17.64
N ASP A 7 24.80 2.24 -17.45
CA ASP A 7 23.96 1.07 -17.20
C ASP A 7 23.69 0.99 -15.69
N LEU A 8 23.15 2.09 -15.14
CA LEU A 8 22.49 2.05 -13.85
C LEU A 8 21.18 1.32 -14.11
N ILE A 9 21.21 -0.01 -14.03
CA ILE A 9 19.99 -0.82 -13.96
C ILE A 9 19.11 -0.18 -12.89
N MET A 10 18.09 0.58 -13.31
CA MET A 10 17.14 1.18 -12.39
C MET A 10 16.34 0.02 -11.83
N SER A 11 16.82 -0.56 -10.72
CA SER A 11 16.05 -1.52 -9.95
C SER A 11 14.66 -0.90 -9.76
N PRO A 12 13.57 -1.65 -10.07
CA PRO A 12 12.22 -1.14 -9.92
C PRO A 12 12.06 -0.54 -8.53
N ARG A 13 11.92 0.78 -8.43
CA ARG A 13 11.87 1.48 -7.15
C ARG A 13 10.43 1.45 -6.68
N PHE A 14 10.15 0.75 -5.58
CA PHE A 14 8.87 0.85 -4.92
C PHE A 14 8.83 2.16 -4.12
N ILE A 15 7.88 3.05 -4.40
CA ILE A 15 7.71 4.27 -3.61
C ILE A 15 6.76 3.95 -2.46
N CYS A 16 7.27 3.99 -1.23
CA CYS A 16 6.46 3.73 -0.04
C CYS A 16 5.30 4.75 0.06
N PRO A 17 4.03 4.33 0.17
CA PRO A 17 2.90 5.25 0.29
C PRO A 17 2.85 6.00 1.63
N HIS A 18 3.62 5.58 2.64
CA HIS A 18 3.63 6.20 3.97
C HIS A 18 4.70 7.27 4.12
N CYS A 19 5.94 6.97 3.73
CA CYS A 19 7.07 7.89 3.86
C CYS A 19 7.56 8.48 2.54
N HIS A 20 6.96 8.06 1.41
CA HIS A 20 7.35 8.46 0.04
C HIS A 20 8.82 8.24 -0.32
N SER A 21 9.53 7.43 0.49
CA SER A 21 10.91 7.07 0.22
C SER A 21 10.97 6.00 -0.87
N PRO A 22 11.97 6.06 -1.78
CA PRO A 22 12.23 4.96 -2.69
C PRO A 22 12.80 3.78 -1.90
N VAL A 23 12.20 2.61 -2.09
CA VAL A 23 12.55 1.35 -1.42
C VAL A 23 12.83 0.29 -2.49
N ASP A 24 13.85 -0.52 -2.26
CA ASP A 24 14.10 -1.72 -3.04
C ASP A 24 13.04 -2.78 -2.69
N PRO A 25 12.24 -3.29 -3.64
CA PRO A 25 11.24 -4.31 -3.35
C PRO A 25 11.82 -5.56 -2.67
N ALA A 26 13.09 -5.88 -2.92
CA ALA A 26 13.77 -7.02 -2.30
C ALA A 26 14.13 -6.78 -0.82
N SER A 27 14.19 -5.53 -0.36
CA SER A 27 14.47 -5.19 1.05
C SER A 27 13.22 -5.09 1.92
N LEU A 28 12.02 -5.26 1.35
CA LEU A 28 10.77 -5.26 2.09
C LEU A 28 10.65 -6.49 2.99
N GLU A 29 10.54 -6.26 4.29
CA GLU A 29 10.39 -7.33 5.28
C GLU A 29 9.01 -7.99 5.17
N PHE A 30 8.95 -9.29 5.42
CA PHE A 30 7.71 -10.06 5.36
C PHE A 30 7.15 -10.29 6.76
N ALA A 31 5.89 -9.91 6.97
CA ALA A 31 5.16 -10.20 8.19
C ALA A 31 3.85 -10.93 7.87
N SER A 32 3.35 -11.71 8.81
CA SER A 32 2.08 -12.42 8.67
C SER A 32 1.23 -12.27 9.92
N SER A 33 -0.08 -12.32 9.70
CA SER A 33 -1.10 -12.45 10.74
C SER A 33 -2.02 -13.61 10.37
N ALA A 34 -2.95 -13.95 11.26
CA ALA A 34 -3.96 -14.97 10.97
C ALA A 34 -4.80 -14.66 9.71
N GLN A 35 -4.88 -13.39 9.31
CA GLN A 35 -5.80 -12.93 8.26
C GLN A 35 -5.12 -12.43 6.98
N ALA A 36 -3.83 -12.09 7.04
CA ALA A 36 -3.14 -11.46 5.92
C ALA A 36 -1.62 -11.57 6.03
N TYR A 37 -0.99 -11.44 4.88
CA TYR A 37 0.44 -11.25 4.68
C TYR A 37 0.74 -9.79 4.35
N TYR A 38 1.83 -9.29 4.92
CA TYR A 38 2.27 -7.91 4.79
C TYR A 38 3.69 -7.85 4.25
N ARG A 39 3.96 -6.81 3.46
CA ARG A 39 5.32 -6.30 3.25
C ARG A 39 5.50 -5.02 4.04
N ILE A 40 6.57 -4.93 4.82
CA ILE A 40 6.88 -3.80 5.70
C ILE A 40 7.99 -2.96 5.08
N CYS A 41 7.81 -1.64 5.11
CA CYS A 41 8.83 -0.70 4.68
C CYS A 41 9.97 -0.63 5.69
N PRO A 42 11.24 -0.88 5.30
CA PRO A 42 12.38 -0.83 6.24
C PRO A 42 12.74 0.58 6.70
N VAL A 43 12.15 1.63 6.11
CA VAL A 43 12.44 3.03 6.44
C VAL A 43 11.52 3.55 7.53
N CYS A 44 10.22 3.23 7.44
CA CYS A 44 9.20 3.79 8.33
C CYS A 44 8.41 2.73 9.11
N ASP A 45 8.76 1.45 8.96
CA ASP A 45 8.16 0.31 9.67
C ASP A 45 6.65 0.11 9.42
N GLU A 46 6.11 0.71 8.35
CA GLU A 46 4.69 0.61 8.01
C GLU A 46 4.41 -0.45 6.94
N ALA A 47 3.22 -1.08 7.01
CA ALA A 47 2.78 -2.07 6.03
C ALA A 47 2.40 -1.41 4.70
N VAL A 48 3.01 -1.87 3.60
CA VAL A 48 2.90 -1.24 2.27
C VAL A 48 2.25 -2.11 1.20
N VAL A 49 2.25 -3.43 1.38
CA VAL A 49 1.50 -4.37 0.54
C VAL A 49 0.77 -5.33 1.47
N VAL A 50 -0.51 -5.55 1.21
CA VAL A 50 -1.36 -6.46 1.99
C VAL A 50 -2.00 -7.47 1.05
N ALA A 51 -1.81 -8.75 1.34
CA ALA A 51 -2.51 -9.84 0.67
C ALA A 51 -3.29 -10.65 1.70
N LEU A 52 -4.57 -10.92 1.45
CA LEU A 52 -5.38 -11.75 2.35
C LEU A 52 -4.85 -13.19 2.37
N ALA A 53 -4.93 -13.83 3.53
CA ALA A 53 -4.64 -15.25 3.63
C ALA A 53 -5.67 -16.06 2.78
N PRO A 54 -5.28 -17.23 2.24
CA PRO A 54 -6.17 -18.05 1.43
C PRO A 54 -7.49 -18.34 2.15
N GLY A 55 -8.61 -18.20 1.43
CA GLY A 55 -9.95 -18.45 1.98
C GLY A 55 -10.58 -17.26 2.72
N LEU A 56 -9.88 -16.13 2.84
CA LEU A 56 -10.44 -14.90 3.38
C LEU A 56 -10.83 -13.94 2.25
N ALA A 57 -11.97 -13.28 2.41
CA ALA A 57 -12.47 -12.26 1.52
C ALA A 57 -12.49 -10.90 2.24
N VAL A 58 -12.33 -9.82 1.48
CA VAL A 58 -12.63 -8.48 1.98
C VAL A 58 -14.13 -8.47 2.31
N ALA A 59 -14.46 -8.21 3.57
CA ALA A 59 -15.84 -7.95 3.93
C ALA A 59 -16.29 -6.67 3.21
N GLU A 60 -17.24 -6.78 2.28
CA GLU A 60 -17.88 -5.60 1.72
C GLU A 60 -18.57 -4.84 2.86
N ARG A 61 -18.26 -3.55 2.99
CA ARG A 61 -19.06 -2.67 3.84
C ARG A 61 -20.43 -2.55 3.16
N ALA A 62 -21.44 -3.18 3.73
CA ALA A 62 -22.82 -2.93 3.33
C ALA A 62 -23.06 -1.40 3.39
N PRO A 63 -23.67 -0.79 2.35
CA PRO A 63 -24.11 0.59 2.45
C PRO A 63 -24.99 0.69 3.70
N ALA A 64 -24.66 1.62 4.60
CA ALA A 64 -25.51 1.89 5.75
C ALA A 64 -26.89 2.27 5.20
N ALA A 65 -27.86 1.37 5.35
CA ALA A 65 -29.25 1.61 4.98
C ALA A 65 -29.80 2.68 5.94
N GLY A 66 -29.67 3.95 5.56
CA GLY A 66 -30.27 5.07 6.26
C GLY A 66 -29.31 6.19 6.61
N ALA A 67 -29.06 7.08 5.65
CA ALA A 67 -28.89 8.52 5.88
C ALA A 67 -28.95 9.28 4.55
N GLN A 68 -30.03 9.07 3.80
CA GLN A 68 -30.52 10.08 2.86
C GLN A 68 -31.79 10.65 3.45
N THR A 69 -31.67 11.72 4.25
CA THR A 69 -32.70 12.75 4.29
C THR A 69 -32.03 14.02 3.80
N ALA A 70 -32.22 14.29 2.51
CA ALA A 70 -32.21 15.65 2.02
C ALA A 70 -33.22 16.44 2.86
N GLN A 71 -32.81 17.57 3.42
CA GLN A 71 -33.75 18.61 3.81
C GLN A 71 -33.15 19.98 3.51
N GLU A 72 -33.63 20.51 2.38
CA GLU A 72 -33.98 21.91 2.10
C GLU A 72 -33.06 23.01 2.65
N HIS A 73 -32.25 23.59 1.75
CA HIS A 73 -31.90 25.00 1.84
C HIS A 73 -32.93 25.81 1.05
N ALA A 74 -33.88 26.41 1.78
CA ALA A 74 -34.63 27.56 1.32
C ALA A 74 -33.75 28.82 1.45
N ALA A 75 -33.65 29.59 0.37
CA ALA A 75 -33.31 31.01 0.37
C ALA A 75 -33.93 31.67 -0.87
#